data_AF-A0A5N9HUZ3-F1
#
_entry.id   AF-A0A5N9HUZ3-F1
#
_cell.length_a   1.000
_cell.length_b   1.000
_cell.length_c   1.000
_cell.angle_alpha   90.00
_cell.angle_beta   90.00
_cell.angle_gamma   90.00
#
_symmetry.space_group_name_H-M   'P 1'
#
loop_
_entity.id
_entity.type
_entity.pdbx_description
1 polymer ?
#
loop_
_entity_poly.entity_id
_entity_poly.type
_entity_poly.pdbx_seq_one_letter_code
_entity_poly.pdbx_strand_id
1 'polypeptide(L)'
;MYTLHLSESLISAQQDDFVREATVGDLLREIAVERASATALVEVDMEGQTGRSWNYSELLSDSEQLALALASRFSQGERITVWAPNVPEWLLIEYA
;
A
#
# COMPACT_ATOMS: atom_id res chain seq x y z
N MET A 1 16.33 -16.96 3.54
CA MET A 1 16.54 -17.49 2.18
C MET A 1 16.55 -19.00 2.29
N TYR A 2 15.71 -19.71 1.54
CA TYR A 2 15.57 -21.16 1.65
C TYR A 2 16.79 -21.87 1.04
N THR A 3 17.35 -22.85 1.76
CA THR A 3 18.36 -23.76 1.21
C THR A 3 17.65 -24.91 0.51
N LEU A 4 17.70 -24.93 -0.82
CA LEU A 4 16.99 -25.91 -1.64
C LEU A 4 17.96 -26.84 -2.37
N HIS A 5 17.68 -28.14 -2.32
CA HIS A 5 18.34 -29.14 -3.15
C HIS A 5 17.31 -29.68 -4.15
N LEU A 6 17.35 -29.15 -5.38
CA LEU A 6 16.37 -29.46 -6.41
C LEU A 6 16.91 -30.51 -7.38
N SER A 7 16.14 -31.57 -7.58
CA SER A 7 16.37 -32.58 -8.62
C SER A 7 15.43 -32.41 -9.82
N GLU A 8 14.38 -31.60 -9.65
CA GLU A 8 13.36 -31.28 -10.66
C GLU A 8 13.19 -29.76 -10.75
N SER A 9 12.64 -29.26 -11.86
CA SER A 9 12.28 -27.85 -12.03
C SER A 9 10.97 -27.50 -11.30
N LEU A 10 10.87 -27.86 -10.02
CA LEU A 10 9.72 -27.64 -9.15
C LEU A 10 10.19 -27.27 -7.74
N ILE A 11 9.59 -26.23 -7.16
CA ILE A 11 9.70 -25.91 -5.74
C ILE A 11 8.28 -25.91 -5.18
N SER A 12 8.01 -26.79 -4.21
CA SER A 12 6.71 -26.82 -3.53
C SER A 12 6.50 -25.55 -2.69
N ALA A 13 5.23 -25.17 -2.52
CA ALA A 13 4.86 -24.07 -1.64
C ALA A 13 5.44 -24.27 -0.23
N GLN A 14 6.12 -23.24 0.28
CA GLN A 14 6.59 -23.22 1.66
C GLN A 14 5.41 -22.88 2.59
N GLN A 15 5.35 -23.52 3.75
CA GLN A 15 4.25 -23.38 4.73
C GLN A 15 4.75 -22.80 6.06
N ASP A 16 5.88 -22.10 6.03
CA ASP A 16 6.55 -21.54 7.21
C ASP A 16 6.14 -20.09 7.50
N ASP A 17 5.17 -19.56 6.74
CA ASP A 17 4.51 -18.29 6.99
C ASP A 17 3.00 -18.44 6.80
N PHE A 18 2.22 -17.52 7.38
CA PHE A 18 0.77 -17.54 7.34
C PHE A 18 0.22 -16.40 6.51
N VAL A 19 -0.74 -16.71 5.63
CA VAL A 19 -1.51 -15.70 4.92
C VAL A 19 -2.51 -15.10 5.90
N ARG A 20 -2.49 -13.78 6.06
CA ARG A 20 -3.45 -13.07 6.89
C ARG A 20 -4.76 -12.87 6.14
N GLU A 21 -5.88 -13.22 6.78
CA GLU A 21 -7.23 -12.92 6.30
C GLU A 21 -7.60 -11.46 6.63
N ALA A 22 -7.00 -10.51 5.90
CA ALA A 22 -7.25 -9.08 6.05
C ALA A 22 -7.18 -8.38 4.69
N THR A 23 -7.95 -7.29 4.52
CA THR A 23 -7.78 -6.44 3.34
C THR A 23 -6.55 -5.55 3.49
N VAL A 24 -6.03 -5.05 2.37
CA VAL A 24 -4.91 -4.08 2.38
C VAL A 24 -5.28 -2.82 3.17
N GLY A 25 -6.53 -2.34 3.05
CA GLY A 25 -7.05 -1.23 3.83
C GLY A 25 -7.16 -1.52 5.33
N ASP A 26 -7.56 -2.74 5.72
CA ASP A 26 -7.60 -3.13 7.14
C ASP A 26 -6.21 -3.17 7.76
N LEU A 27 -5.22 -3.68 7.01
CA LEU A 27 -3.83 -3.65 7.46
C LEU A 27 -3.32 -2.21 7.65
N LEU A 28 -3.66 -1.28 6.75
CA LEU A 28 -3.29 0.12 6.93
C LEU A 28 -3.94 0.73 8.17
N ARG A 29 -5.23 0.43 8.44
CA ARG A 29 -5.92 0.87 9.67
C ARG A 29 -5.25 0.35 10.92
N GLU A 30 -4.91 -0.94 10.96
CA GLU A 30 -4.21 -1.57 12.09
C GLU A 30 -2.86 -0.89 12.35
N ILE A 31 -2.03 -0.74 11.32
CA ILE A 31 -0.70 -0.15 11.46
C ILE A 31 -0.77 1.34 11.79
N ALA A 32 -1.76 2.08 11.27
CA ALA A 32 -1.96 3.48 11.64
C ALA A 32 -2.35 3.67 13.11
N VAL A 33 -3.02 2.69 13.72
CA VAL A 33 -3.27 2.69 15.18
C VAL A 33 -1.97 2.38 15.94
N GLU A 34 -1.23 1.35 15.53
CA GLU A 34 -0.02 0.90 16.24
C GLU A 34 1.17 1.86 16.11
N ARG A 35 1.30 2.51 14.95
CA ARG A 35 2.47 3.29 14.54
C ARG A 35 2.10 4.65 13.96
N ALA A 36 1.05 5.27 14.49
CA ALA A 36 0.49 6.54 14.01
C ALA A 36 1.52 7.58 13.55
N SER A 37 2.51 7.87 14.41
CA SER A 37 3.52 8.91 14.16
C SER A 37 4.78 8.42 13.43
N ALA A 38 4.89 7.13 13.12
CA ALA A 38 6.04 6.60 12.38
C ALA A 38 5.91 6.99 10.91
N THR A 39 7.04 7.35 10.29
CA THR A 39 7.11 7.67 8.86
C THR A 39 6.68 6.46 8.02
N ALA A 40 5.69 6.67 7.16
CA ALA A 40 5.13 5.66 6.26
C ALA A 40 5.58 5.88 4.81
N LEU A 41 5.61 7.13 4.36
CA LEU A 41 5.99 7.49 3.00
C LEU A 41 6.86 8.75 3.00
N VAL A 42 7.89 8.76 2.15
CA VAL A 42 8.74 9.92 1.90
C VAL A 42 8.83 10.10 0.39
N GLU A 43 8.40 11.26 -0.09
CA GLU A 43 8.59 11.68 -1.48
C GLU A 43 10.04 12.12 -1.69
N VAL A 44 10.60 11.73 -2.83
CA VAL A 44 11.87 12.24 -3.33
C VAL A 44 11.57 12.97 -4.63
N ASP A 45 11.87 14.27 -4.67
CA ASP A 45 11.59 15.10 -5.84
C ASP A 45 12.59 14.85 -6.98
N MET A 46 12.42 15.57 -8.10
CA MET A 46 13.24 15.40 -9.30
C MET A 46 14.71 15.81 -9.08
N GLU A 47 14.95 16.66 -8.09
CA GLU A 47 16.26 17.12 -7.65
C GLU A 47 16.90 16.16 -6.63
N GLY A 48 16.21 15.09 -6.24
CA GLY A 48 16.67 14.10 -5.28
C GLY A 48 16.54 14.56 -3.82
N GLN A 49 15.76 15.61 -3.56
CA GLN A 49 15.53 16.14 -2.22
C GLN A 49 14.27 15.51 -1.62
N THR A 50 14.23 15.45 -0.29
CA THR A 50 13.03 15.03 0.42
C THR A 50 11.94 16.08 0.22
N GLY A 51 10.85 15.67 -0.42
CA GLY A 51 9.65 16.47 -0.60
C GLY A 51 8.66 16.24 0.55
N ARG A 52 7.41 15.91 0.19
CA ARG A 52 6.37 15.59 1.16
C ARG A 52 6.67 14.30 1.91
N SER A 53 6.12 14.16 3.10
CA SER A 53 6.19 12.93 3.89
C SER A 53 4.88 12.71 4.62
N TRP A 54 4.54 11.44 4.81
CA TRP A 54 3.40 11.01 5.59
C TRP A 54 3.87 10.13 6.73
N ASN A 55 3.33 10.33 7.92
CA ASN A 55 3.25 9.27 8.91
C ASN A 55 2.07 8.32 8.61
N TYR A 56 1.97 7.18 9.29
CA TYR A 56 0.90 6.20 9.02
C TYR A 56 -0.51 6.77 9.27
N SER A 57 -0.68 7.67 10.23
CA SER A 57 -1.98 8.29 10.49
C SER A 57 -2.41 9.26 9.38
N GLU A 58 -1.46 10.03 8.84
CA GLU A 58 -1.70 10.91 7.69
C GLU A 58 -1.98 10.10 6.42
N LEU A 59 -1.18 9.05 6.17
CA LEU A 59 -1.37 8.17 5.02
C LEU A 59 -2.77 7.52 5.03
N LEU A 60 -3.22 7.02 6.18
CA LEU A 60 -4.58 6.48 6.32
C LEU A 60 -5.64 7.56 6.07
N SER A 61 -5.51 8.72 6.73
CA SER A 61 -6.48 9.81 6.63
C SER A 61 -6.67 10.27 5.17
N ASP A 62 -5.57 10.51 4.46
CA ASP A 62 -5.61 10.98 3.07
C ASP A 62 -6.17 9.91 2.13
N SER A 63 -5.82 8.63 2.36
CA SER A 63 -6.33 7.50 1.58
C SER A 63 -7.84 7.30 1.78
N GLU A 64 -8.34 7.37 3.03
CA GLU A 64 -9.78 7.25 3.30
C GLU A 64 -10.57 8.46 2.78
N GLN A 65 -9.98 9.66 2.83
CA GLN A 65 -10.60 10.84 2.21
C GLN A 65 -10.74 10.67 0.69
N LEU A 66 -9.71 10.12 0.03
CA LEU A 66 -9.76 9.80 -1.39
C LEU A 66 -10.78 8.68 -1.68
N ALA A 67 -10.82 7.63 -0.86
CA ALA A 67 -11.79 6.53 -0.96
C ALA A 67 -13.23 7.05 -0.95
N LEU A 68 -13.54 7.93 0.01
CA LEU A 68 -14.86 8.57 0.11
C LEU A 68 -15.17 9.42 -1.13
N ALA A 69 -14.20 10.17 -1.64
CA ALA A 69 -14.36 10.95 -2.86
C ALA A 69 -14.62 10.05 -4.08
N LEU A 70 -13.95 8.91 -4.22
CA LEU A 70 -14.18 7.95 -5.30
C LEU A 70 -15.55 7.27 -5.16
N ALA A 71 -15.90 6.79 -3.97
CA ALA A 71 -17.17 6.12 -3.70
C ALA A 71 -18.39 7.04 -3.94
N SER A 72 -18.22 8.36 -3.81
CA SER A 72 -19.28 9.32 -4.19
C SER A 72 -19.51 9.47 -5.70
N ARG A 73 -18.60 8.96 -6.54
CA ARG A 73 -18.61 9.14 -8.00
C ARG A 73 -18.72 7.82 -8.77
N PHE A 74 -18.25 6.73 -8.17
CA PHE A 74 -18.18 5.42 -8.78
C PHE A 74 -18.83 4.37 -7.89
N SER A 75 -19.55 3.45 -8.51
CA SER A 75 -20.13 2.28 -7.89
C SER A 75 -19.11 1.15 -7.81
N GLN A 76 -19.33 0.22 -6.87
CA GLN A 76 -18.53 -1.00 -6.78
C GLN A 76 -18.52 -1.75 -8.12
N GLY A 77 -17.33 -2.12 -8.59
CA GLY A 77 -17.12 -2.85 -9.84
C GLY A 77 -16.86 -1.95 -11.05
N GLU A 78 -17.10 -0.63 -10.95
CA GLU A 78 -16.63 0.30 -11.96
C GLU A 78 -15.10 0.35 -12.00
N ARG A 79 -14.54 0.64 -13.19
CA ARG A 79 -13.10 0.57 -13.44
C ARG A 79 -12.52 1.98 -13.52
N ILE A 80 -11.52 2.23 -12.68
CA ILE A 80 -10.77 3.49 -12.67
C ILE A 80 -9.44 3.23 -13.39
N THR A 81 -9.05 4.17 -14.26
CA THR A 81 -7.72 4.18 -14.89
C THR A 81 -6.92 5.34 -14.33
N VAL A 82 -5.70 5.06 -13.87
CA VAL A 82 -4.77 6.06 -13.34
C VAL A 82 -3.60 6.18 -14.32
N TRP A 83 -3.24 7.42 -14.66
CA TRP A 83 -2.08 7.73 -15.49
C TRP A 83 -1.32 8.88 -14.85
N ALA A 84 -0.19 8.56 -14.21
CA ALA A 84 0.68 9.54 -13.56
C ALA A 84 2.14 9.04 -13.56
N PRO A 85 3.13 9.94 -13.51
CA PRO A 85 4.52 9.58 -13.23
C PRO A 85 4.66 9.02 -11.81
N ASN A 86 5.88 8.67 -11.37
CA ASN A 86 6.10 8.19 -10.01
C ASN A 86 5.99 9.33 -8.99
N VAL A 87 4.76 9.58 -8.53
CA VAL A 87 4.37 10.59 -7.54
C VAL A 87 3.72 9.90 -6.33
N PRO A 88 3.81 10.46 -5.11
CA PRO A 88 3.33 9.80 -3.90
C PRO A 88 1.82 9.51 -3.91
N GLU A 89 1.03 10.26 -4.69
CA GLU A 89 -0.40 10.04 -4.87
C GLU A 89 -0.75 8.64 -5.44
N TRP A 90 0.21 7.96 -6.08
CA TRP A 90 0.04 6.55 -6.47
C TRP A 90 -0.22 5.65 -5.26
N LEU A 91 0.41 5.91 -4.12
CA LEU A 91 0.18 5.09 -2.93
C LEU A 91 -1.18 5.39 -2.31
N LEU A 92 -1.62 6.65 -2.35
CA LEU A 92 -2.95 7.05 -1.86
C LEU A 92 -4.07 6.38 -2.67
N ILE A 93 -3.93 6.31 -4.00
CA ILE A 93 -4.95 5.67 -4.85
C ILE A 93 -4.96 4.14 -4.71
N GLU A 94 -3.84 3.51 -4.33
CA GLU A 94 -3.78 2.06 -4.06
C GLU A 94 -4.47 1.68 -2.73
N TYR A 95 -4.51 2.59 -1.76
CA TYR A 95 -5.18 2.40 -0.48
C TYR A 95 -6.64 2.90 -0.44
N ALA A 96 -7.04 3.73 -1.41
CA ALA A 96 -8.39 4.31 -1.51
C ALA A 96 -9.42 3.31 -2.07
#